data_AF-A0A9N9KY93-F1
#
_entry.id   AF-A0A9N9KY93-F1
#
_cell.length_a   1.000
_cell.length_b   1.000
_cell.length_c   1.000
_cell.angle_alpha   90.00
_cell.angle_beta   90.00
_cell.angle_gamma   90.00
#
_symmetry.space_group_name_H-M   'P 1'
#
loop_
_entity.id
_entity.type
_entity.pdbx_description
1 polymer ?
#
loop_
_entity_poly.entity_id
_entity_poly.type
_entity_poly.pdbx_seq_one_letter_code
_entity_poly.pdbx_strand_id
1 'polypeptide(L)'
;MGHTPRPNGMGSAHALGIFLSMYASVKGKGIDIAFPGNLMSWKAKRSDTSQDILANFHIFATINVADEDFTTWEKLWPDVCASFSVKGVGPHAKEGKLNGVEWVMAQKDKWGTWVESNGLEKGFVENSSWDILGAVFAWMVFDKEYDLTALREVGFMESAPTIEGYIMAFERMEKAKSVPA
;
A
#
# COMPACT_ATOMS: atom_id res chain seq x y z
N MET A 1 -11.74 -12.96 19.47
CA MET A 1 -12.17 -12.66 20.86
C MET A 1 -11.52 -11.36 21.28
N GLY A 2 -12.27 -10.26 21.34
CA GLY A 2 -11.72 -8.93 21.59
C GLY A 2 -12.81 -7.95 21.99
N HIS A 3 -12.43 -6.73 22.37
CA HIS A 3 -13.37 -5.67 22.71
C HIS A 3 -13.34 -4.61 21.62
N THR A 4 -14.51 -4.30 21.07
CA THR A 4 -14.70 -3.20 20.13
C THR A 4 -15.63 -2.16 20.74
N PRO A 5 -15.35 -0.84 20.57
CA PRO A 5 -16.21 0.22 21.11
C PRO A 5 -17.64 0.19 20.56
N ARG A 6 -17.84 -0.39 19.37
CA ARG A 6 -19.15 -0.67 18.79
C ARG A 6 -19.42 -2.17 18.82
N PRO A 7 -20.62 -2.62 19.26
CA PRO A 7 -21.01 -4.02 19.14
C PRO A 7 -20.95 -4.47 17.69
N ASN A 8 -20.34 -5.63 17.44
CA ASN A 8 -20.38 -6.28 16.14
C ASN A 8 -20.61 -7.79 16.34
N GLY A 9 -21.15 -8.45 15.32
CA GLY A 9 -21.49 -9.87 15.39
C GLY A 9 -20.28 -10.81 15.48
N MET A 10 -19.05 -10.28 15.37
CA MET A 10 -17.82 -11.08 15.38
C MET A 10 -17.19 -11.21 16.78
N GLY A 11 -17.63 -10.41 17.76
CA GLY A 11 -17.13 -10.43 19.14
C GLY A 11 -18.02 -11.20 20.12
N SER A 12 -18.05 -12.54 20.05
CA SER A 12 -18.87 -13.37 20.96
C SER A 12 -18.56 -13.17 22.46
N ALA A 13 -17.32 -12.79 22.79
CA ALA A 13 -16.90 -12.44 24.16
C ALA A 13 -17.74 -11.30 24.77
N HIS A 14 -18.13 -10.30 23.97
CA HIS A 14 -18.93 -9.17 24.45
C HIS A 14 -20.32 -9.64 24.91
N ALA A 15 -21.04 -10.35 24.04
CA ALA A 15 -22.37 -10.87 24.35
C ALA A 15 -22.36 -11.84 25.53
N LEU A 16 -21.37 -12.74 25.59
CA LEU A 16 -21.20 -13.68 26.70
C LEU A 16 -20.92 -12.96 28.02
N GLY A 17 -20.06 -11.93 28.00
CA GLY A 17 -19.74 -11.12 29.18
C GLY A 17 -20.98 -10.38 29.73
N ILE A 18 -21.80 -9.81 28.86
CA ILE A 18 -23.07 -9.17 29.26
C ILE A 18 -24.02 -10.22 29.87
N PHE A 19 -24.22 -11.36 29.20
CA PHE A 19 -25.10 -12.43 29.69
C PHE A 19 -24.71 -12.88 31.11
N LEU A 20 -23.43 -13.18 31.35
CA LEU A 20 -22.94 -13.61 32.65
C LEU A 20 -23.05 -12.50 33.70
N SER A 21 -22.77 -11.25 33.33
CA SER A 21 -22.88 -10.09 34.22
C SER A 21 -24.32 -9.85 34.68
N MET A 22 -25.29 -9.94 33.76
CA MET A 22 -26.72 -9.83 34.07
C MET A 22 -27.22 -11.00 34.90
N TYR A 23 -26.78 -12.22 34.59
CA TYR A 23 -27.17 -13.41 35.36
C TYR A 23 -26.68 -13.31 36.82
N ALA A 24 -25.42 -12.94 37.02
CA ALA A 24 -24.84 -12.76 38.34
C ALA A 24 -25.48 -11.60 39.13
N SER A 25 -25.91 -10.52 38.47
CA SER A 25 -26.57 -9.40 39.16
C SER A 25 -27.98 -9.74 39.64
N VAL A 26 -28.72 -10.54 38.86
CA VAL A 26 -30.09 -10.94 39.20
C VAL A 26 -30.14 -12.11 40.18
N LYS A 27 -29.23 -13.08 40.05
CA LYS A 27 -29.27 -14.33 40.82
C LYS A 27 -28.29 -14.39 41.99
N GLY A 28 -27.33 -13.47 42.05
CA GLY A 28 -26.27 -13.45 43.04
C GLY A 28 -24.96 -14.07 42.53
N LYS A 29 -23.85 -13.74 43.19
CA LYS A 29 -22.52 -14.29 42.88
C LYS A 29 -22.35 -15.67 43.51
N GLY A 30 -21.60 -16.54 42.85
CA GLY A 30 -21.28 -17.88 43.35
C GLY A 30 -22.41 -18.91 43.21
N ILE A 31 -23.47 -18.58 42.47
CA ILE A 31 -24.54 -19.52 42.17
C ILE A 31 -24.25 -20.34 40.91
N ASP A 32 -24.79 -21.56 40.87
CA ASP A 32 -24.64 -22.44 39.72
C ASP A 32 -25.39 -21.91 38.48
N ILE A 33 -24.74 -22.02 37.32
CA ILE A 33 -25.33 -21.70 36.02
C ILE A 33 -25.12 -22.87 35.06
N ALA A 34 -26.22 -23.35 34.46
CA ALA A 34 -26.14 -24.36 33.42
C ALA A 34 -25.59 -23.76 32.12
N PHE A 35 -24.81 -24.54 31.37
CA PHE A 35 -24.35 -24.13 30.04
C PHE A 35 -25.56 -23.85 29.12
N PRO A 36 -25.66 -22.67 28.48
CA PRO A 36 -26.87 -22.24 27.76
C PRO A 36 -26.97 -22.85 26.34
N GLY A 37 -26.47 -24.08 26.15
CA GLY A 37 -26.46 -24.80 24.88
C GLY A 37 -26.82 -26.27 25.06
N ASN A 38 -26.61 -27.08 24.01
CA ASN A 38 -26.88 -28.52 24.05
C ASN A 38 -25.59 -29.34 24.26
N LEU A 39 -25.75 -30.65 24.48
CA LEU A 39 -24.61 -31.54 24.75
C LEU A 39 -23.63 -31.62 23.57
N MET A 40 -24.12 -31.46 22.33
CA MET A 40 -23.26 -31.47 21.14
C MET A 40 -22.39 -30.21 21.10
N SER A 41 -22.97 -29.02 21.32
CA SER A 41 -22.21 -27.76 21.34
C SER A 41 -21.25 -27.69 22.54
N TRP A 42 -21.60 -28.30 23.67
CA TRP A 42 -20.71 -28.43 24.84
C TRP A 42 -19.45 -29.25 24.52
N LYS A 43 -19.58 -30.31 23.73
CA LYS A 43 -18.48 -31.23 23.39
C LYS A 43 -17.74 -30.87 22.11
N ALA A 44 -18.23 -29.91 21.32
CA ALA A 44 -17.66 -29.55 20.03
C ALA A 44 -16.26 -28.93 20.19
N LYS A 45 -15.31 -29.35 19.34
CA LYS A 45 -13.98 -28.74 19.28
C LYS A 45 -14.06 -27.40 18.58
N ARG A 46 -13.41 -26.38 19.15
CA ARG A 46 -13.31 -25.03 18.57
C ARG A 46 -11.93 -24.45 18.85
N SER A 47 -11.52 -23.52 18.00
CA SER A 47 -10.34 -22.69 18.19
C SER A 47 -10.78 -21.24 18.24
N ASP A 48 -10.24 -20.48 19.19
CA ASP A 48 -10.48 -19.05 19.34
C ASP A 48 -9.18 -18.29 19.18
N THR A 49 -9.26 -17.10 18.58
CA THR A 49 -8.13 -16.18 18.48
C THR A 49 -8.44 -14.96 19.34
N SER A 50 -7.56 -14.61 20.28
CA SER A 50 -7.67 -13.32 20.98
C SER A 50 -7.31 -12.18 20.04
N GLN A 51 -7.85 -10.99 20.28
CA GLN A 51 -7.52 -9.79 19.52
C GLN A 51 -6.02 -9.50 19.57
N ASP A 52 -5.38 -9.73 20.71
CA ASP A 52 -3.94 -9.49 20.88
C ASP A 52 -3.11 -10.49 20.08
N ILE A 53 -3.47 -11.80 20.07
CA ILE A 53 -2.78 -12.79 19.24
C ILE A 53 -2.96 -12.44 17.76
N LEU A 54 -4.17 -12.04 17.36
CA LEU A 54 -4.43 -11.62 15.98
C LEU A 54 -3.63 -10.36 15.62
N ALA A 55 -3.58 -9.36 16.50
CA ALA A 55 -2.83 -8.13 16.29
C ALA A 55 -1.32 -8.39 16.22
N ASN A 56 -0.79 -9.21 17.13
CA ASN A 56 0.61 -9.63 17.10
C ASN A 56 0.94 -10.41 15.84
N PHE A 57 0.02 -11.26 15.35
CA PHE A 57 0.20 -11.91 14.06
C PHE A 57 0.24 -10.89 12.91
N HIS A 58 -0.64 -9.89 12.90
CA HIS A 58 -0.60 -8.85 11.86
C HIS A 58 0.73 -8.08 11.92
N ILE A 59 1.20 -7.71 13.11
CA ILE A 59 2.51 -7.06 13.28
C ILE A 59 3.63 -7.97 12.77
N PHE A 60 3.63 -9.24 13.18
CA PHE A 60 4.60 -10.24 12.75
C PHE A 60 4.60 -10.47 11.23
N ALA A 61 3.42 -10.51 10.62
CA ALA A 61 3.24 -10.76 9.20
C ALA A 61 3.40 -9.51 8.32
N THR A 62 3.51 -8.31 8.92
CA THR A 62 3.74 -7.08 8.16
C THR A 62 5.23 -7.00 7.84
N ILE A 63 5.59 -7.52 6.68
CA ILE A 63 6.96 -7.54 6.19
C ILE A 63 7.08 -6.50 5.07
N ASN A 64 8.06 -5.61 5.18
CA ASN A 64 8.35 -4.64 4.13
C ASN A 64 8.90 -5.35 2.89
N VAL A 65 8.55 -4.86 1.70
CA VAL A 65 9.00 -5.41 0.41
C VAL A 65 9.51 -4.28 -0.48
N ALA A 66 10.66 -4.48 -1.10
CA ALA A 66 11.23 -3.63 -2.14
C ALA A 66 12.06 -4.48 -3.11
N ASP A 67 12.28 -3.95 -4.32
CA ASP A 67 13.03 -4.63 -5.38
C ASP A 67 14.52 -4.77 -5.01
N GLU A 68 15.10 -3.76 -4.38
CA GLU A 68 16.49 -3.74 -3.86
C GLU A 68 16.58 -2.99 -2.53
N ASP A 69 17.74 -3.08 -1.85
CA ASP A 69 17.95 -2.47 -0.53
C ASP A 69 17.74 -0.96 -0.54
N PHE A 70 18.33 -0.27 -1.52
CA PHE A 70 18.09 1.16 -1.78
C PHE A 70 18.59 1.58 -3.16
N THR A 71 18.04 2.69 -3.66
CA THR A 71 18.55 3.37 -4.85
C THR A 71 18.33 4.89 -4.73
N THR A 72 18.82 5.67 -5.68
CA THR A 72 18.67 7.13 -5.68
C THR A 72 18.20 7.61 -7.05
N TRP A 73 17.56 8.78 -7.10
CA TRP A 73 17.26 9.44 -8.37
C TRP A 73 18.53 9.76 -9.17
N GLU A 74 19.67 10.02 -8.52
CA GLU A 74 20.94 10.21 -9.23
C GLU A 74 21.34 8.96 -10.04
N LYS A 75 21.12 7.76 -9.50
CA LYS A 75 21.38 6.49 -10.20
C LYS A 75 20.29 6.16 -11.22
N LEU A 76 19.01 6.32 -10.85
CA LEU A 76 17.88 5.92 -11.70
C LEU A 76 17.61 6.87 -12.86
N TRP A 77 17.78 8.17 -12.65
CA TRP A 77 17.30 9.19 -13.59
C TRP A 77 17.90 9.07 -14.99
N PRO A 78 19.23 8.84 -15.16
CA PRO A 78 19.80 8.59 -16.48
C PRO A 78 19.13 7.44 -17.23
N ASP A 79 18.86 6.32 -16.56
CA ASP A 79 18.31 5.11 -17.17
C ASP A 79 16.80 5.22 -17.44
N VAL A 80 16.06 5.85 -16.52
CA VAL A 80 14.63 6.20 -16.72
C VAL A 80 14.49 7.10 -17.95
N CYS A 81 15.33 8.13 -18.07
CA CYS A 81 15.34 9.02 -19.22
C CYS A 81 15.74 8.30 -20.53
N ALA A 82 16.72 7.40 -20.46
CA ALA A 82 17.17 6.64 -21.63
C ALA A 82 16.04 5.79 -22.25
N SER A 83 15.08 5.32 -21.45
CA SER A 83 13.89 4.60 -21.93
C SER A 83 13.04 5.45 -22.91
N PHE A 84 13.11 6.77 -22.81
CA PHE A 84 12.43 7.72 -23.71
C PHE A 84 13.39 8.39 -24.70
N SER A 85 14.58 7.80 -24.93
CA SER A 85 15.63 8.36 -25.79
C SER A 85 16.04 9.79 -25.42
N VAL A 86 15.91 10.18 -24.15
CA VAL A 86 16.36 11.47 -23.63
C VAL A 86 17.50 11.27 -22.62
N LYS A 87 18.38 12.27 -22.50
CA LYS A 87 19.50 12.20 -21.56
C LYS A 87 19.11 12.78 -20.20
N GLY A 88 19.04 11.91 -19.19
CA GLY A 88 18.88 12.32 -17.80
C GLY A 88 20.16 12.97 -17.26
N VAL A 89 20.01 14.11 -16.60
CA VAL A 89 21.09 14.83 -15.93
C VAL A 89 20.62 15.27 -14.55
N GLY A 90 21.57 15.51 -13.64
CA GLY A 90 21.27 16.04 -12.32
C GLY A 90 20.62 17.44 -12.37
N PRO A 91 20.05 17.91 -11.25
CA PRO A 91 19.43 19.22 -11.19
C PRO A 91 20.45 20.33 -11.52
N HIS A 92 20.08 21.23 -12.43
CA HIS A 92 20.84 22.45 -12.70
C HIS A 92 20.35 23.61 -11.83
N ALA A 93 21.24 24.56 -11.52
CA ALA A 93 20.84 25.82 -10.90
C ALA A 93 19.80 26.53 -11.79
N LYS A 94 18.61 26.78 -11.23
CA LYS A 94 17.44 27.30 -11.96
C LYS A 94 17.71 28.70 -12.51
N GLU A 95 17.88 28.83 -13.82
CA GLU A 95 17.65 30.11 -14.51
C GLU A 95 16.37 30.03 -15.37
N GLY A 96 15.25 30.49 -14.80
CA GLY A 96 14.07 30.99 -15.53
C GLY A 96 13.25 30.03 -16.38
N LYS A 97 13.54 28.71 -16.40
CA LYS A 97 12.80 27.73 -17.22
C LYS A 97 11.91 26.82 -16.36
N LEU A 98 10.65 26.66 -16.75
CA LEU A 98 9.73 25.66 -16.18
C LEU A 98 10.29 24.25 -16.42
N ASN A 99 10.19 23.36 -15.44
CA ASN A 99 10.57 21.95 -15.55
C ASN A 99 9.56 21.03 -14.86
N GLY A 100 9.70 19.71 -15.06
CA GLY A 100 8.86 18.70 -14.41
C GLY A 100 7.36 18.95 -14.58
N VAL A 101 6.61 18.86 -13.47
CA VAL A 101 5.15 18.99 -13.45
C VAL A 101 4.68 20.38 -13.88
N GLU A 102 5.39 21.46 -13.49
CA GLU A 102 5.03 22.82 -13.90
C GLU A 102 5.10 23.01 -15.41
N TRP A 103 6.12 22.42 -16.06
CA TRP A 103 6.25 22.45 -17.51
C TRP A 103 5.13 21.66 -18.19
N VAL A 104 4.81 20.45 -17.72
CA VAL A 104 3.73 19.61 -18.27
C VAL A 104 2.39 20.34 -18.19
N MET A 105 2.08 20.96 -17.05
CA MET A 105 0.85 21.73 -16.84
C MET A 105 0.76 22.95 -17.76
N ALA A 106 1.88 23.60 -18.03
CA ALA A 106 1.93 24.72 -18.97
C ALA A 106 1.67 24.31 -20.44
N GLN A 107 1.68 23.01 -20.76
CA GLN A 107 1.36 22.48 -22.09
C GLN A 107 -0.08 21.93 -22.20
N LYS A 108 -0.97 22.27 -21.26
CA LYS A 108 -2.33 21.68 -21.19
C LYS A 108 -3.15 21.86 -22.48
N ASP A 109 -2.96 22.97 -23.18
CA ASP A 109 -3.56 23.25 -24.49
C ASP A 109 -3.12 22.26 -25.59
N LYS A 110 -1.97 21.61 -25.43
CA LYS A 110 -1.38 20.68 -26.41
C LYS A 110 -1.69 19.20 -26.12
N TRP A 111 -2.22 18.88 -24.94
CA TRP A 111 -2.43 17.48 -24.52
C TRP A 111 -3.33 16.73 -25.48
N GLY A 112 -4.47 17.30 -25.87
CA GLY A 112 -5.41 16.67 -26.81
C GLY A 112 -4.76 16.35 -28.16
N THR A 113 -4.04 17.32 -28.74
CA THR A 113 -3.32 17.12 -30.00
C THR A 113 -2.23 16.05 -29.88
N TRP A 114 -1.50 16.02 -28.77
CA TRP A 114 -0.46 15.00 -28.53
C TRP A 114 -1.06 13.60 -28.37
N VAL A 115 -2.15 13.46 -27.62
CA VAL A 115 -2.89 12.19 -27.47
C VAL A 115 -3.39 11.69 -28.83
N GLU A 116 -4.03 12.56 -29.61
CA GLU A 116 -4.57 12.19 -30.92
C GLU A 116 -3.47 11.85 -31.93
N SER A 117 -2.40 12.64 -31.99
CA SER A 117 -1.29 12.43 -32.95
C SER A 117 -0.51 11.15 -32.68
N ASN A 118 -0.48 10.68 -31.44
CA ASN A 118 0.20 9.44 -31.05
C ASN A 118 -0.77 8.25 -30.90
N GLY A 119 -2.06 8.42 -31.20
CA GLY A 119 -3.06 7.36 -31.12
C GLY A 119 -3.28 6.83 -29.69
N LEU A 120 -3.13 7.69 -28.68
CA LEU A 120 -3.21 7.36 -27.27
C LEU A 120 -4.64 7.34 -26.75
N GLU A 121 -4.86 6.62 -25.66
CA GLU A 121 -6.14 6.60 -24.97
C GLU A 121 -6.42 7.94 -24.28
N LYS A 122 -7.63 8.46 -24.47
CA LYS A 122 -8.03 9.77 -23.91
C LYS A 122 -8.18 9.69 -22.39
N GLY A 123 -7.81 10.77 -21.70
CA GLY A 123 -7.99 10.89 -20.26
C GLY A 123 -6.80 10.43 -19.41
N PHE A 124 -5.79 9.74 -19.95
CA PHE A 124 -4.62 9.35 -19.15
C PHE A 124 -3.82 10.56 -18.67
N VAL A 125 -3.62 11.56 -19.53
CA VAL A 125 -2.86 12.77 -19.17
C VAL A 125 -3.62 13.58 -18.11
N GLU A 126 -4.94 13.74 -18.27
CA GLU A 126 -5.79 14.50 -17.35
C GLU A 126 -5.96 13.83 -15.98
N ASN A 127 -6.01 12.50 -15.94
CA ASN A 127 -6.22 11.72 -14.72
C ASN A 127 -4.91 11.25 -14.06
N SER A 128 -3.75 11.69 -14.57
CA SER A 128 -2.46 11.38 -13.95
C SER A 128 -2.28 12.14 -12.63
N SER A 129 -1.69 11.49 -11.64
CA SER A 129 -1.42 12.07 -10.30
C SER A 129 -0.21 13.00 -10.31
N TRP A 130 -0.31 14.10 -11.04
CA TRP A 130 0.76 15.09 -11.18
C TRP A 130 1.19 15.74 -9.87
N ASP A 131 0.24 15.91 -8.94
CA ASP A 131 0.48 16.41 -7.59
C ASP A 131 1.36 15.46 -6.77
N ILE A 132 1.13 14.15 -6.86
CA ILE A 132 1.95 13.12 -6.21
C ILE A 132 3.37 13.15 -6.78
N LEU A 133 3.52 13.17 -8.11
CA LEU A 133 4.84 13.25 -8.74
C LEU A 133 5.60 14.52 -8.32
N GLY A 134 4.89 15.65 -8.26
CA GLY A 134 5.44 16.91 -7.75
C GLY A 134 5.93 16.80 -6.31
N ALA A 135 5.14 16.17 -5.43
CA ALA A 135 5.50 15.95 -4.04
C ALA A 135 6.72 15.01 -3.88
N VAL A 136 6.80 13.95 -4.70
CA VAL A 136 7.95 13.01 -4.73
C VAL A 136 9.24 13.76 -5.07
N PHE A 137 9.22 14.67 -6.05
CA PHE A 137 10.43 15.40 -6.43
C PHE A 137 10.76 16.59 -5.52
N ALA A 138 9.75 17.26 -4.94
CA ALA A 138 9.96 18.51 -4.22
C ALA A 138 10.04 18.35 -2.69
N TRP A 139 9.29 17.41 -2.11
CA TRP A 139 9.10 17.33 -0.65
C TRP A 139 9.66 16.06 -0.03
N MET A 140 9.80 14.99 -0.81
CA MET A 140 10.34 13.72 -0.33
C MET A 140 11.87 13.70 -0.26
N VAL A 141 12.49 14.77 0.25
CA VAL A 141 13.95 15.01 0.32
C VAL A 141 14.63 14.37 1.55
N PHE A 142 14.20 13.16 1.90
CA PHE A 142 14.71 12.40 3.04
C PHE A 142 14.73 10.91 2.71
N ASP A 143 15.58 10.16 3.40
CA ASP A 143 15.79 8.72 3.23
C ASP A 143 14.53 7.91 3.61
N LYS A 144 14.18 6.91 2.79
CA LYS A 144 12.91 6.16 2.85
C LYS A 144 13.07 4.68 2.54
N GLU A 145 14.29 4.16 2.63
CA GLU A 145 14.58 2.74 2.48
C GLU A 145 13.90 1.92 3.58
N TYR A 146 13.45 0.73 3.21
CA TYR A 146 12.89 -0.23 4.15
C TYR A 146 13.97 -1.16 4.68
N ASP A 147 13.85 -1.55 5.95
CA ASP A 147 14.57 -2.72 6.43
C ASP A 147 13.90 -3.99 5.86
N LEU A 148 14.63 -4.71 5.01
CA LEU A 148 14.21 -5.95 4.37
C LEU A 148 14.66 -7.21 5.13
N THR A 149 15.30 -7.07 6.29
CA THR A 149 15.83 -8.21 7.07
C THR A 149 14.75 -9.26 7.35
N ALA A 150 13.59 -8.83 7.85
CA ALA A 150 12.47 -9.72 8.12
C ALA A 150 11.96 -10.45 6.86
N LEU A 151 12.03 -9.80 5.68
CA LEU A 151 11.67 -10.41 4.41
C LEU A 151 12.62 -11.55 4.03
N ARG A 152 13.92 -11.35 4.26
CA ARG A 152 14.94 -12.37 4.00
C ARG A 152 14.84 -13.52 5.00
N GLU A 153 14.55 -13.24 6.27
CA GLU A 153 14.41 -14.25 7.32
C GLU A 153 13.26 -15.22 7.07
N VAL A 154 12.15 -14.77 6.45
CA VAL A 154 11.04 -15.65 6.07
C VAL A 154 11.26 -16.40 4.74
N GLY A 155 12.45 -16.26 4.15
CA GLY A 155 12.87 -16.97 2.94
C GLY A 155 12.48 -16.31 1.62
N PHE A 156 12.00 -15.06 1.63
CA PHE A 156 11.76 -14.31 0.39
C PHE A 156 13.05 -13.63 -0.07
N MET A 157 13.71 -14.24 -1.05
CA MET A 157 15.05 -13.84 -1.52
C MET A 157 15.04 -13.14 -2.88
N GLU A 158 13.87 -12.91 -3.48
CA GLU A 158 13.77 -12.21 -4.75
C GLU A 158 14.21 -10.74 -4.60
N SER A 159 14.96 -10.29 -5.58
CA SER A 159 15.47 -8.92 -5.71
C SER A 159 15.75 -8.63 -7.18
N ALA A 160 15.53 -7.39 -7.61
CA ALA A 160 15.83 -6.92 -8.96
C ALA A 160 16.27 -5.44 -8.90
N PRO A 161 17.08 -4.97 -9.87
CA PRO A 161 17.33 -3.55 -10.01
C PRO A 161 16.02 -2.77 -10.18
N THR A 162 15.80 -1.72 -9.40
CA THR A 162 14.54 -0.93 -9.43
C THR A 162 14.21 -0.41 -10.83
N ILE A 163 15.22 -0.14 -11.66
CA ILE A 163 15.06 0.30 -13.04
C ILE A 163 14.28 -0.70 -13.91
N GLU A 164 14.41 -2.01 -13.68
CA GLU A 164 13.66 -3.03 -14.42
C GLU A 164 12.16 -2.90 -14.19
N GLY A 165 11.75 -2.54 -12.97
CA GLY A 165 10.36 -2.25 -12.62
C GLY A 165 9.81 -1.05 -13.40
N TYR A 166 10.61 0.02 -13.55
CA TYR A 166 10.24 1.18 -14.36
C TYR A 166 10.09 0.83 -15.85
N ILE A 167 11.07 0.12 -16.42
CA ILE A 167 11.03 -0.29 -17.84
C ILE A 167 9.78 -1.14 -18.10
N MET A 168 9.53 -2.15 -17.26
CA MET A 168 8.35 -3.00 -17.37
C MET A 168 7.05 -2.21 -17.23
N ALA A 169 7.01 -1.18 -16.37
CA ALA A 169 5.85 -0.29 -16.26
C ALA A 169 5.64 0.53 -17.55
N PHE A 170 6.70 1.10 -18.13
CA PHE A 170 6.63 1.85 -19.37
C PHE A 170 6.16 0.98 -20.55
N GLU A 171 6.69 -0.23 -20.71
CA GLU A 171 6.22 -1.18 -21.72
C GLU A 171 4.72 -1.52 -21.57
N ARG A 172 4.23 -1.60 -20.33
CA ARG A 172 2.80 -1.82 -20.06
C ARG A 172 1.97 -0.58 -20.39
N MET A 173 2.50 0.61 -20.14
CA MET A 173 1.86 1.88 -20.51
C MET A 173 1.80 2.05 -22.04
N GLU A 174 2.83 1.66 -22.78
CA GLU A 174 2.83 1.63 -24.25
C GLU A 174 1.76 0.67 -24.78
N LYS A 175 1.70 -0.56 -24.24
CA LYS A 175 0.66 -1.54 -24.59
C LYS A 175 -0.75 -1.04 -24.28
N ALA A 176 -0.91 -0.25 -23.23
CA ALA A 176 -2.16 0.40 -22.86
C ALA A 176 -2.42 1.73 -23.60
N LYS A 177 -1.50 2.14 -24.49
CA LYS A 177 -1.54 3.42 -25.22
C LYS A 177 -1.68 4.63 -24.29
N SER A 178 -1.09 4.57 -23.10
CA SER A 178 -0.99 5.71 -22.17
C SER A 178 0.20 6.61 -22.49
N VAL A 179 1.25 6.05 -23.12
CA VAL A 179 2.41 6.76 -23.66
C VAL A 179 2.72 6.24 -25.07
N PRO A 180 3.40 7.03 -25.92
CA PRO A 180 3.88 6.55 -27.21
C PRO A 180 4.88 5.41 -27.05
N ALA A 181 4.90 4.52 -28.04
CA ALA A 181 5.94 3.49 -28.21
C ALA A 181 7.23 4.07 -28.81
#